data_AF-A0A654ACL0-F1
#
_entry.id   AF-A0A654ACL0-F1
#
_cell.length_a   1.000
_cell.length_b   1.000
_cell.length_c   1.000
_cell.angle_alpha   90.00
_cell.angle_beta   90.00
_cell.angle_gamma   90.00
#
_symmetry.space_group_name_H-M   'P 1'
#
loop_
_entity.id
_entity.type
_entity.pdbx_description
1 polymer ?
#
loop_
_entity_poly.entity_id
_entity_poly.type
_entity_poly.pdbx_seq_one_letter_code
_entity_poly.pdbx_strand_id
1 'polypeptide(L)'
;MLCRSTLEMSLFWLYENDSDFEMPFDKSINSLLHTDSFRENIRSSVREELNTVRLLGNIASHAGKGNNVKTIKDTEALHALKCMYNFLHWIAKLYAKRFPGEAQFDENLIPRGLVDDINVKKVKELNQSYQEAQQLADEAYKEKQKALLQNEVLRKQLEEVQSLLANRKEEREQVIGALPAPPVLITELETRRLLIDLYLREAGWDNLQKPRDLEFEVSGMPLSTNPSGKGYIDYVLWNDDAKPLAIVEAKSTLHDVHKGQHQGTLYADCLEKSTGQRLLFFTPMGMKRIYGMTSSTRPDRFMVSTANRSYRR
;
A
#
# COMPACT_ATOMS: atom_id res chain seq x y z
N MET A 1 -9.05 17.22 45.07
CA MET A 1 -8.26 17.47 43.84
C MET A 1 -8.06 16.21 43.02
N LEU A 2 -7.42 15.16 43.57
CA LEU A 2 -7.13 13.93 42.82
C LEU A 2 -8.35 13.29 42.15
N CYS A 3 -9.50 13.18 42.84
CA CYS A 3 -10.73 12.67 42.22
C CYS A 3 -11.16 13.45 40.96
N ARG A 4 -10.98 14.78 40.93
CA ARG A 4 -11.28 15.61 39.76
C ARG A 4 -10.30 15.35 38.62
N SER A 5 -9.00 15.22 38.92
CA SER A 5 -8.00 14.85 37.92
C SER A 5 -8.28 13.46 37.34
N THR A 6 -8.61 12.48 38.18
CA THR A 6 -9.01 11.14 37.73
C THR A 6 -10.28 11.18 36.88
N LEU A 7 -11.27 12.00 37.25
CA LEU A 7 -12.47 12.19 36.44
C LEU A 7 -12.13 12.74 35.05
N GLU A 8 -11.32 13.78 34.99
CA GLU A 8 -10.89 14.41 33.74
C GLU A 8 -10.19 13.38 32.84
N MET A 9 -9.23 12.62 33.35
CA MET A 9 -8.55 11.56 32.60
C MET A 9 -9.51 10.47 32.11
N SER A 10 -10.45 10.06 32.96
CA SER A 10 -11.41 9.01 32.64
C SER A 10 -12.37 9.45 31.54
N LEU A 11 -12.81 10.72 31.57
CA LEU A 11 -13.62 11.32 30.52
C LEU A 11 -12.83 11.44 29.23
N PHE A 12 -11.61 11.98 29.26
CA PHE A 12 -10.78 12.08 28.05
C PHE A 12 -10.57 10.73 27.38
N TRP A 13 -10.21 9.71 28.17
CA TRP A 13 -10.05 8.36 27.66
C TRP A 13 -11.35 7.84 27.03
N LEU A 14 -12.49 8.04 27.68
CA LEU A 14 -13.79 7.59 27.18
C LEU A 14 -14.11 8.21 25.80
N TYR A 15 -13.98 9.53 25.65
CA TYR A 15 -14.25 10.23 24.38
C TYR A 15 -13.25 9.92 23.27
N GLU A 16 -12.03 9.51 23.60
CA GLU A 16 -11.04 9.11 22.60
C GLU A 16 -11.21 7.67 22.11
N ASN A 17 -11.86 6.81 22.90
CA ASN A 17 -11.88 5.37 22.67
C ASN A 17 -13.27 4.79 22.41
N ASP A 18 -14.33 5.57 22.61
CA ASP A 18 -15.71 5.16 22.35
C ASP A 18 -16.40 6.11 21.37
N SER A 19 -16.88 5.56 20.26
CA SER A 19 -17.54 6.30 19.18
C SER A 19 -18.87 6.94 19.59
N ASP A 20 -19.51 6.46 20.65
CA ASP A 20 -20.77 7.02 21.14
C ASP A 20 -20.55 8.37 21.85
N PHE A 21 -19.29 8.75 22.11
CA PHE A 21 -18.91 9.98 22.80
C PHE A 21 -18.19 10.96 21.86
N GLU A 22 -18.95 11.87 21.24
CA GLU A 22 -18.39 12.89 20.35
C GLU A 22 -17.61 13.97 21.11
N MET A 23 -16.32 14.12 20.80
CA MET A 23 -15.42 15.09 21.43
C MET A 23 -15.81 16.55 21.10
N PRO A 24 -16.15 17.39 22.10
CA PRO A 24 -16.46 18.79 21.86
C PRO A 24 -15.23 19.64 21.50
N PHE A 25 -15.49 20.82 20.93
CA PHE A 25 -14.44 21.82 20.67
C PHE A 25 -13.79 22.33 21.96
N ASP A 26 -14.60 22.75 22.94
CA ASP A 26 -14.10 23.00 24.31
C ASP A 26 -13.97 21.67 25.03
N LYS A 27 -12.73 21.29 25.35
CA LYS A 27 -12.39 20.04 26.05
C LYS A 27 -12.35 20.19 27.57
N SER A 28 -12.82 21.32 28.11
CA SER A 28 -12.93 21.47 29.56
C SER A 28 -13.81 20.37 30.17
N ILE A 29 -13.45 19.90 31.36
CA ILE A 29 -14.28 18.92 32.11
C ILE A 29 -15.75 19.35 32.23
N ASN A 30 -16.01 20.67 32.26
CA ASN A 30 -17.37 21.19 32.30
C ASN A 30 -18.10 20.97 30.98
N SER A 31 -17.43 21.20 29.84
CA SER A 31 -17.98 20.95 28.52
C SER A 31 -18.26 19.47 28.31
N LEU A 32 -17.30 18.59 28.63
CA LEU A 32 -17.45 17.13 28.52
C LEU A 32 -18.67 16.62 29.30
N LEU A 33 -18.87 17.02 30.56
CA LEU A 33 -20.03 16.55 31.35
C LEU A 33 -21.40 17.03 30.83
N HIS A 34 -21.44 17.95 29.87
CA HIS A 34 -22.66 18.59 29.40
C HIS A 34 -22.93 18.41 27.89
N THR A 35 -22.12 17.64 27.16
CA THR A 35 -22.41 17.31 25.75
C THR A 35 -23.65 16.42 25.65
N ASP A 36 -24.33 16.48 24.50
CA ASP A 36 -25.51 15.67 24.26
C ASP A 36 -25.16 14.17 24.18
N SER A 37 -24.05 13.83 23.52
CA SER A 37 -23.48 12.47 23.51
C SER A 37 -23.29 11.88 24.91
N PHE A 38 -22.84 12.69 25.87
CA PHE A 38 -22.69 12.25 27.26
C PHE A 38 -24.03 12.02 27.95
N ARG A 39 -25.01 12.90 27.69
CA ARG A 39 -26.34 12.84 28.30
C ARG A 39 -27.15 11.64 27.82
N GLU A 40 -26.96 11.26 26.57
CA GLU A 40 -27.60 10.12 25.94
C GLU A 40 -27.04 8.79 26.46
N ASN A 41 -25.74 8.71 26.69
CA ASN A 41 -25.07 7.48 27.11
C ASN A 41 -24.95 7.29 28.63
N ILE A 42 -24.99 8.38 29.41
CA ILE A 42 -24.82 8.34 30.87
C ILE A 42 -26.11 8.76 31.59
N ARG A 43 -26.58 7.88 32.49
CA ARG A 43 -27.76 8.10 33.32
C ARG A 43 -27.64 9.38 34.13
N SER A 44 -28.77 10.09 34.29
CA SER A 44 -28.83 11.38 35.01
C SER A 44 -28.21 11.33 36.40
N SER A 45 -28.47 10.27 37.18
CA SER A 45 -27.92 10.11 38.53
C SER A 45 -26.39 10.09 38.54
N VAL A 46 -25.77 9.37 37.61
CA VAL A 46 -24.30 9.30 37.47
C VAL A 46 -23.74 10.65 37.03
N ARG A 47 -24.43 11.35 36.11
CA ARG A 47 -24.01 12.71 35.69
C ARG A 47 -23.98 13.69 36.86
N GLU A 48 -24.97 13.66 37.74
CA GLU A 48 -24.98 14.49 38.95
C GLU A 48 -23.84 14.12 39.91
N GLU A 49 -23.59 12.82 40.14
CA GLU A 49 -22.45 12.35 40.95
C GLU A 49 -21.11 12.89 40.42
N LEU A 50 -20.90 12.83 39.10
CA LEU A 50 -19.69 13.34 38.47
C LEU A 50 -19.58 14.87 38.53
N ASN A 51 -20.70 15.58 38.40
CA ASN A 51 -20.72 17.02 38.60
C ASN A 51 -20.39 17.40 40.06
N THR A 52 -20.83 16.61 41.05
CA THR A 52 -20.42 16.77 42.45
C THR A 52 -18.91 16.63 42.61
N VAL A 53 -18.28 15.63 41.98
CA VAL A 53 -16.82 15.46 42.00
C VAL A 53 -16.11 16.69 41.40
N ARG A 54 -16.61 17.21 40.27
CA ARG A 54 -16.08 18.43 39.64
C ARG A 54 -16.16 19.64 40.60
N LEU A 55 -17.32 19.86 41.22
CA LEU A 55 -17.56 20.98 42.13
C LEU A 55 -16.66 20.91 43.38
N LEU A 56 -16.61 19.75 44.04
CA LEU A 56 -15.74 19.53 45.21
C LEU A 56 -14.26 19.65 44.83
N GLY A 57 -13.89 19.16 43.65
CA GLY A 57 -12.54 19.31 43.11
C GLY A 57 -12.14 20.76 42.88
N ASN A 58 -13.03 21.60 42.32
CA ASN A 58 -12.79 23.03 42.15
C ASN A 58 -12.59 23.72 43.49
N ILE A 59 -13.44 23.44 44.49
CA ILE A 59 -13.30 23.98 45.84
C ILE A 59 -11.93 23.60 46.43
N ALA A 60 -11.54 22.32 46.31
CA ALA A 60 -10.25 21.84 46.82
C ALA A 60 -9.04 22.50 46.14
N SER A 61 -9.12 22.82 44.85
CA SER A 61 -8.04 23.51 44.11
C SER A 61 -7.88 24.99 44.49
N HIS A 62 -8.93 25.61 45.04
CA HIS A 62 -8.91 26.99 45.51
C HIS A 62 -8.78 27.12 47.04
N ALA A 63 -8.84 26.01 47.78
CA ALA A 63 -8.62 25.98 49.22
C ALA A 63 -7.21 26.49 49.54
N GLY A 64 -7.12 27.58 50.32
CA GLY A 64 -5.86 28.23 50.71
C GLY A 64 -5.52 29.54 49.98
N LYS A 65 -6.34 30.00 49.01
CA LYS A 65 -6.20 31.33 48.39
C LYS A 65 -7.20 32.32 49.01
N GLY A 66 -6.81 33.01 50.09
CA GLY A 66 -7.56 34.13 50.71
C GLY A 66 -8.07 33.88 52.14
N ASN A 67 -8.61 34.92 52.79
CA ASN A 67 -9.01 34.96 54.21
C ASN A 67 -10.24 34.11 54.58
N ASN A 68 -10.94 33.49 53.62
CA ASN A 68 -12.06 32.56 53.85
C ASN A 68 -11.70 31.18 53.27
N VAL A 69 -11.03 30.35 54.07
CA VAL A 69 -10.62 29.01 53.66
C VAL A 69 -11.86 28.10 53.62
N LYS A 70 -12.42 27.86 52.43
CA LYS A 70 -13.38 26.77 52.22
C LYS A 70 -12.61 25.44 52.30
N THR A 71 -12.64 24.79 53.46
CA THR A 71 -12.07 23.45 53.66
C THR A 71 -13.08 22.38 53.24
N ILE A 72 -12.62 21.35 52.54
CA ILE A 72 -13.41 20.16 52.23
C ILE A 72 -13.52 19.30 53.48
N LYS A 73 -14.73 18.83 53.81
CA LYS A 73 -14.97 17.90 54.92
C LYS A 73 -14.62 16.48 54.53
N ASP A 74 -14.23 15.65 55.50
CA ASP A 74 -13.94 14.22 55.26
C ASP A 74 -15.11 13.49 54.62
N THR A 75 -16.35 13.83 55.01
CA THR A 75 -17.57 13.26 54.42
C THR A 75 -17.74 13.63 52.95
N GLU A 76 -17.34 14.84 52.55
CA GLU A 76 -17.39 15.31 51.15
C GLU A 76 -16.28 14.63 50.32
N ALA A 77 -15.09 14.48 50.89
CA ALA A 77 -13.98 13.76 50.26
C ALA A 77 -14.34 12.28 50.04
N LEU A 78 -14.91 11.62 51.05
CA LEU A 78 -15.40 10.25 50.96
C LEU A 78 -16.52 10.11 49.92
N HIS A 79 -17.45 11.08 49.87
CA HIS A 79 -18.52 11.09 48.86
C HIS A 79 -17.94 11.17 47.44
N ALA A 80 -17.00 12.10 47.19
CA ALA A 80 -16.34 12.20 45.89
C ALA A 80 -15.59 10.91 45.50
N LEU A 81 -14.97 10.24 46.46
CA LEU A 81 -14.29 8.96 46.23
C LEU A 81 -15.28 7.86 45.84
N LYS A 82 -16.44 7.77 46.50
CA LYS A 82 -17.51 6.82 46.17
C LYS A 82 -18.07 7.07 44.76
N CYS A 83 -18.34 8.32 44.40
CA CYS A 83 -18.76 8.68 43.04
C CYS A 83 -17.73 8.25 41.99
N MET A 84 -16.44 8.50 42.25
CA MET A 84 -15.38 8.07 41.34
C MET A 84 -15.24 6.56 41.25
N TYR A 85 -15.39 5.84 42.36
CA TYR A 85 -15.41 4.38 42.34
C TYR A 85 -16.54 3.85 41.44
N ASN A 86 -17.76 4.37 41.58
CA ASN A 86 -18.90 3.97 40.76
C ASN A 86 -18.61 4.18 39.27
N PHE A 87 -18.08 5.35 38.91
CA PHE A 87 -17.79 5.68 37.52
C PHE A 87 -16.65 4.84 36.93
N LEU A 88 -15.54 4.70 37.65
CA LEU A 88 -14.42 3.86 37.21
C LEU A 88 -14.82 2.39 37.11
N HIS A 89 -15.67 1.91 38.03
CA HIS A 89 -16.19 0.55 37.98
C HIS A 89 -17.15 0.36 36.79
N TRP A 90 -17.95 1.37 36.45
CA TRP A 90 -18.77 1.37 35.23
C TRP A 90 -17.90 1.30 33.97
N ILE A 91 -16.85 2.14 33.86
CA ILE A 91 -15.87 2.04 32.76
C ILE A 91 -15.24 0.64 32.74
N ALA A 92 -14.74 0.15 33.88
CA ALA A 92 -14.08 -1.15 33.93
C ALA A 92 -15.01 -2.30 33.53
N LYS A 93 -16.31 -2.24 33.87
CA LYS A 93 -17.30 -3.23 33.45
C LYS A 93 -17.48 -3.29 31.94
N LEU A 94 -17.38 -2.16 31.25
CA LEU A 94 -17.61 -2.06 29.81
C LEU A 94 -16.34 -2.24 28.99
N TYR A 95 -15.20 -1.74 29.47
CA TYR A 95 -13.99 -1.62 28.65
C TYR A 95 -12.78 -2.41 29.16
N ALA A 96 -12.79 -2.96 30.38
CA ALA A 96 -11.63 -3.72 30.86
C ALA A 96 -11.51 -5.06 30.12
N LYS A 97 -10.27 -5.45 29.77
CA LYS A 97 -9.98 -6.76 29.14
C LYS A 97 -10.51 -7.95 29.94
N ARG A 98 -10.53 -7.83 31.26
CA ARG A 98 -11.10 -8.81 32.19
C ARG A 98 -12.22 -8.13 32.96
N PHE A 99 -13.41 -8.72 32.92
CA PHE A 99 -14.55 -8.25 33.67
C PHE A 99 -14.22 -8.21 35.17
N PRO A 100 -14.37 -7.05 35.85
CA PRO A 100 -13.96 -6.88 37.24
C PRO A 100 -14.87 -7.60 38.26
N GLY A 101 -16.02 -8.14 37.83
CA GLY A 101 -16.99 -8.77 38.73
C GLY A 101 -17.90 -7.77 39.45
N GLU A 102 -18.67 -8.26 40.41
CA GLU A 102 -19.45 -7.44 41.33
C GLU A 102 -18.57 -7.02 42.52
N ALA A 103 -17.88 -5.90 42.37
CA ALA A 103 -17.07 -5.33 43.45
C ALA A 103 -17.85 -4.23 44.18
N GLN A 104 -17.89 -4.29 45.52
CA GLN A 104 -18.48 -3.25 46.36
C GLN A 104 -17.39 -2.32 46.91
N PHE A 105 -17.76 -1.05 47.14
CA PHE A 105 -16.85 -0.09 47.75
C PHE A 105 -16.62 -0.45 49.23
N ASP A 106 -15.38 -0.71 49.61
CA ASP A 106 -14.99 -1.01 50.98
C ASP A 106 -14.17 0.14 51.58
N GLU A 107 -14.77 0.86 52.53
CA GLU A 107 -14.14 1.97 53.26
C GLU A 107 -12.95 1.53 54.12
N ASN A 108 -12.83 0.24 54.46
CA ASN A 108 -11.70 -0.27 55.23
C ASN A 108 -10.41 -0.32 54.42
N LEU A 109 -10.50 -0.24 53.09
CA LEU A 109 -9.34 -0.15 52.20
C LEU A 109 -8.76 1.26 52.13
N ILE A 110 -9.45 2.27 52.68
CA ILE A 110 -8.94 3.64 52.73
C ILE A 110 -7.87 3.72 53.84
N PRO A 111 -6.62 4.10 53.52
CA PRO A 111 -5.58 4.27 54.54
C PRO A 111 -6.01 5.36 55.55
N ARG A 112 -6.06 5.02 56.85
CA ARG A 112 -6.49 5.93 57.93
C ARG A 112 -5.34 6.60 58.71
N GLY A 113 -4.12 6.55 58.18
CA GLY A 113 -2.99 7.37 58.67
C GLY A 113 -2.40 6.96 60.03
N LEU A 114 -2.33 5.67 60.36
CA LEU A 114 -1.59 5.17 61.54
C LEU A 114 -0.11 4.86 61.29
N VAL A 115 0.40 5.15 60.09
CA VAL A 115 1.81 5.03 59.71
C VAL A 115 2.11 6.30 58.92
N ASP A 116 3.37 6.77 58.90
CA ASP A 116 3.92 7.96 58.21
C ASP A 116 3.68 8.03 56.68
N ASP A 117 2.44 7.79 56.24
CA ASP A 117 2.11 7.16 54.97
C ASP A 117 0.93 7.88 54.33
N ILE A 118 1.23 9.09 53.85
CA ILE A 118 0.88 9.73 52.56
C ILE A 118 1.62 11.06 52.65
N ASN A 119 2.91 11.01 52.34
CA ASN A 119 3.80 12.16 52.38
C ASN A 119 3.23 13.22 51.42
N VAL A 120 2.82 14.40 51.93
CA VAL A 120 2.30 15.54 51.14
C VAL A 120 3.12 15.78 49.87
N LYS A 121 4.43 15.48 49.95
CA LYS A 121 5.37 15.46 48.84
C LYS A 121 4.93 14.58 47.65
N LYS A 122 4.49 13.34 47.88
CA LYS A 122 4.09 12.39 46.82
C LYS A 122 2.80 12.80 46.11
N VAL A 123 1.84 13.36 46.86
CA VAL A 123 0.61 13.95 46.28
C VAL A 123 0.96 15.18 45.43
N LYS A 124 1.92 15.99 45.87
CA LYS A 124 2.41 17.14 45.11
C LYS A 124 3.13 16.73 43.82
N GLU A 125 4.02 15.74 43.89
CA GLU A 125 4.74 15.17 42.74
C GLU A 125 3.76 14.60 41.70
N LEU A 126 2.75 13.83 42.14
CA LEU A 126 1.75 13.26 41.23
C LEU A 126 0.92 14.34 40.51
N ASN A 127 0.53 15.40 41.22
CA ASN A 127 -0.18 16.53 40.62
C ASN A 127 0.69 17.28 39.60
N GLN A 128 1.99 17.46 39.89
CA GLN A 128 2.91 18.14 38.97
C GLN A 128 3.13 17.32 37.70
N SER A 129 3.40 16.01 37.84
CA SER A 129 3.56 15.10 36.70
C SER A 129 2.31 15.08 35.81
N TYR A 130 1.11 15.13 36.42
CA TYR A 130 -0.15 15.24 35.66
C TYR A 130 -0.24 16.54 34.85
N GLN A 131 0.12 17.68 35.44
CA GLN A 131 0.08 18.97 34.75
C GLN A 131 1.05 19.01 33.57
N GLU A 132 2.26 18.45 33.73
CA GLU A 132 3.24 18.34 32.66
C GLU A 132 2.74 17.43 31.51
N ALA A 133 2.13 16.28 31.84
CA ALA A 133 1.54 15.38 30.86
C ALA A 133 0.39 16.04 30.07
N GLN A 134 -0.43 16.85 30.75
CA GLN A 134 -1.54 17.59 30.11
C GLN A 134 -1.03 18.64 29.12
N GLN A 135 0.03 19.37 29.48
CA GLN A 135 0.65 20.36 28.58
C GLN A 135 1.21 19.70 27.32
N LEU A 136 1.92 18.58 27.47
CA LEU A 136 2.45 17.81 26.34
C LEU A 136 1.33 17.30 25.41
N ALA A 137 0.22 16.82 25.99
CA ALA A 137 -0.93 16.36 25.20
C ALA A 137 -1.59 17.50 24.42
N ASP A 138 -1.74 18.68 25.03
CA ASP A 138 -2.29 19.86 24.36
C ASP A 138 -1.40 20.35 23.21
N GLU A 139 -0.08 20.31 23.39
CA GLU A 139 0.90 20.64 22.35
C GLU A 139 0.83 19.66 21.17
N ALA A 140 0.84 18.36 21.46
CA ALA A 140 0.71 17.31 20.45
C ALA A 140 -0.61 17.42 19.68
N TYR A 141 -1.71 17.76 20.37
CA TYR A 141 -3.00 17.98 19.72
C TYR A 141 -2.98 19.18 18.78
N LYS A 142 -2.37 20.31 19.18
CA LYS A 142 -2.21 21.50 18.32
C LYS A 142 -1.36 21.18 17.08
N GLU A 143 -0.32 20.38 17.24
CA GLU A 143 0.53 19.94 16.12
C GLU A 143 -0.25 19.04 15.15
N LYS A 144 -1.00 18.06 15.68
CA LYS A 144 -1.88 17.20 14.87
C LYS A 144 -2.90 18.02 14.07
N GLN A 145 -3.52 19.03 14.68
CA GLN A 145 -4.47 19.91 13.99
C GLN A 145 -3.83 20.72 12.87
N LYS A 146 -2.61 21.24 13.07
CA LYS A 146 -1.86 21.91 12.00
C LYS A 146 -1.54 20.97 10.84
N ALA A 147 -1.14 19.74 11.14
CA ALA A 147 -0.83 18.73 10.12
C ALA A 147 -2.09 18.35 9.30
N LEU A 148 -3.25 18.23 9.94
CA LEU A 148 -4.53 18.00 9.27
C LEU A 148 -4.87 19.12 8.29
N LEU A 149 -4.78 20.37 8.72
CA LEU A 149 -5.03 21.54 7.86
C LEU A 149 -4.06 21.60 6.67
N GLN A 150 -2.77 21.30 6.89
CA GLN A 150 -1.79 21.23 5.81
C GLN A 150 -2.11 20.12 4.81
N ASN A 151 -2.57 18.96 5.29
CA ASN A 151 -2.93 17.84 4.42
C ASN A 151 -4.12 18.21 3.52
N GLU A 152 -5.14 18.88 4.07
CA GLU A 152 -6.28 19.36 3.28
C GLU A 152 -5.87 20.35 2.17
N VAL A 153 -4.94 21.26 2.47
CA VAL A 153 -4.41 22.20 1.46
C VAL A 153 -3.66 21.45 0.35
N LEU A 154 -2.79 20.51 0.70
CA LEU A 154 -2.03 19.71 -0.28
C LEU A 154 -2.96 18.87 -1.17
N ARG A 155 -4.04 18.32 -0.60
CA ARG A 155 -5.04 17.58 -1.38
C ARG A 155 -5.72 18.46 -2.43
N LYS A 156 -6.11 19.68 -2.06
CA LYS A 156 -6.70 20.64 -3.02
C LYS A 156 -5.72 21.03 -4.13
N GLN A 157 -4.45 21.27 -3.80
CA GLN A 157 -3.42 21.57 -4.81
C GLN A 157 -3.22 20.41 -5.79
N LEU A 158 -3.24 19.18 -5.28
CA LEU A 158 -3.09 17.99 -6.11
C LEU A 158 -4.27 17.80 -7.07
N GLU A 159 -5.49 18.03 -6.59
CA GLU A 159 -6.70 18.02 -7.42
C GLU A 159 -6.65 19.10 -8.51
N GLU A 160 -6.20 20.31 -8.18
CA GLU A 160 -6.03 21.40 -9.14
C GLU A 160 -5.01 21.06 -10.24
N VAL A 161 -3.84 20.53 -9.87
CA VAL A 161 -2.81 20.11 -10.83
C VAL A 161 -3.32 19.00 -11.73
N GLN A 162 -4.03 18.00 -11.18
CA GLN A 162 -4.59 16.91 -11.96
C GLN A 162 -5.64 17.39 -12.97
N SER A 163 -6.55 18.27 -12.53
CA SER A 163 -7.54 18.90 -13.41
C SER A 163 -6.88 19.68 -14.55
N LEU A 164 -5.84 20.47 -14.24
CA LEU A 164 -5.09 21.22 -15.24
C LEU A 164 -4.41 20.30 -16.27
N LEU A 165 -3.84 19.17 -15.83
CA LEU A 165 -3.24 18.19 -16.73
C LEU A 165 -4.29 17.48 -17.60
N ALA A 166 -5.46 17.16 -17.04
CA ALA A 166 -6.56 16.57 -17.78
C ALA A 166 -7.06 17.51 -18.89
N ASN A 167 -7.31 18.78 -18.56
CA ASN A 167 -7.74 19.79 -19.53
C ASN A 167 -6.71 19.98 -20.66
N ARG A 168 -5.42 20.09 -20.32
CA ARG A 168 -4.34 20.18 -21.32
C ARG A 168 -4.29 18.97 -22.24
N LYS A 169 -4.58 17.78 -21.71
CA LYS A 169 -4.59 16.55 -22.51
C LYS A 169 -5.75 16.57 -23.51
N GLU A 170 -6.95 16.93 -23.05
CA GLU A 170 -8.15 17.02 -23.88
C GLU A 170 -7.99 18.08 -25.00
N GLU A 171 -7.50 19.27 -24.65
CA GLU A 171 -7.20 20.34 -25.62
C GLU A 171 -6.21 19.87 -26.70
N ARG A 172 -5.17 19.13 -26.30
CA ARG A 172 -4.13 18.69 -27.23
C ARG A 172 -4.54 17.48 -28.06
N GLU A 173 -5.39 16.59 -27.55
CA GLU A 173 -5.92 15.47 -28.34
C GLU A 173 -6.68 15.97 -29.59
N GLN A 174 -7.44 17.05 -29.45
CA GLN A 174 -8.14 17.70 -30.57
C GLN A 174 -7.16 18.27 -31.62
N VAL A 175 -6.04 18.84 -31.17
CA VAL A 175 -5.02 19.41 -32.05
C VAL A 175 -4.19 18.31 -32.73
N ILE A 176 -3.78 17.28 -31.98
CA ILE A 176 -2.93 16.19 -32.47
C ILE A 176 -3.65 15.38 -33.56
N GLY A 177 -4.96 15.15 -33.45
CA GLY A 177 -5.73 14.46 -34.48
C GLY A 177 -5.72 15.15 -35.85
N ALA A 178 -5.47 16.47 -35.89
CA ALA A 178 -5.37 17.25 -37.11
C ALA A 178 -3.94 17.38 -37.66
N LEU A 179 -2.91 16.96 -36.90
CA LEU A 179 -1.53 16.99 -37.36
C LEU A 179 -1.24 15.83 -38.32
N PRO A 180 -0.41 16.05 -39.35
CA PRO A 180 0.06 14.96 -40.19
C PRO A 180 0.85 13.95 -39.35
N ALA A 181 0.75 12.67 -39.70
CA ALA A 181 1.54 11.64 -39.07
C ALA A 181 3.04 12.02 -39.19
N PRO A 182 3.82 11.86 -38.11
CA PRO A 182 5.25 12.12 -38.17
C PRO A 182 5.89 11.23 -39.24
N PRO A 183 6.96 11.69 -39.90
CA PRO A 183 7.64 10.89 -40.90
C PRO A 183 8.14 9.59 -40.27
N VAL A 184 7.98 8.48 -40.99
CA VAL A 184 8.52 7.18 -40.59
C VAL A 184 10.05 7.26 -40.75
N LEU A 185 10.76 7.37 -39.63
CA LEU A 185 12.23 7.48 -39.62
C LEU A 185 12.93 6.11 -39.70
N ILE A 186 12.25 5.05 -39.27
CA ILE A 186 12.77 3.67 -39.24
C ILE A 186 11.69 2.76 -39.78
N THR A 187 12.05 1.87 -40.71
CA THR A 187 11.10 0.92 -41.26
C THR A 187 10.76 -0.18 -40.24
N GLU A 188 9.61 -0.82 -40.42
CA GLU A 188 9.23 -1.95 -39.57
C GLU A 188 10.22 -3.13 -39.73
N LEU A 189 10.78 -3.34 -40.92
CA LEU A 189 11.79 -4.37 -41.16
C LEU A 189 13.09 -4.09 -40.39
N GLU A 190 13.57 -2.85 -40.38
CA GLU A 190 14.76 -2.45 -39.60
C GLU A 190 14.52 -2.62 -38.11
N THR A 191 13.35 -2.18 -37.62
CA THR A 191 12.94 -2.37 -36.23
C THR A 191 12.85 -3.85 -35.87
N ARG A 192 12.31 -4.68 -36.78
CA ARG A 192 12.17 -6.12 -36.60
C ARG A 192 13.52 -6.81 -36.50
N ARG A 193 14.47 -6.47 -37.39
CA ARG A 193 15.83 -7.00 -37.35
C ARG A 193 16.53 -6.62 -36.05
N LEU A 194 16.48 -5.35 -35.65
CA LEU A 194 17.05 -4.88 -34.39
C LEU A 194 16.50 -5.64 -33.18
N LEU A 195 15.18 -5.85 -33.12
CA LEU A 195 14.57 -6.61 -32.03
C LEU A 195 15.02 -8.08 -32.01
N ILE A 196 15.11 -8.72 -33.19
CA ILE A 196 15.61 -10.11 -33.29
C ILE A 196 17.06 -10.20 -32.82
N ASP A 197 17.93 -9.29 -33.26
CA ASP A 197 19.33 -9.24 -32.82
C ASP A 197 19.46 -9.07 -31.31
N LEU A 198 18.63 -8.20 -30.71
CA LEU A 198 18.62 -7.98 -29.26
C LEU A 198 18.18 -9.23 -28.50
N TYR A 199 17.13 -9.92 -28.96
CA TYR A 199 16.66 -11.15 -28.31
C TYR A 199 17.65 -12.31 -28.48
N LEU A 200 18.24 -12.46 -29.65
CA LEU A 200 19.29 -13.47 -29.88
C LEU A 200 20.48 -13.23 -28.95
N ARG A 201 20.93 -11.98 -28.83
CA ARG A 201 22.00 -11.60 -27.90
C ARG A 201 21.63 -11.88 -26.44
N GLU A 202 20.41 -11.52 -26.01
CA GLU A 202 19.93 -11.78 -24.65
C GLU A 202 19.93 -13.28 -24.31
N ALA A 203 19.72 -14.13 -25.30
CA ALA A 203 19.76 -15.58 -25.16
C ALA A 203 21.15 -16.22 -25.24
N GLY A 204 22.20 -15.42 -25.38
CA GLY A 204 23.57 -15.90 -25.52
C GLY A 204 23.98 -16.25 -26.96
N TRP A 205 23.20 -15.85 -27.98
CA TRP A 205 23.61 -15.90 -29.38
C TRP A 205 24.21 -14.54 -29.80
N ASP A 206 25.32 -14.16 -29.18
CA ASP A 206 25.94 -12.83 -29.31
C ASP A 206 27.06 -12.75 -30.38
N ASN A 207 27.48 -13.89 -30.94
CA ASN A 207 28.58 -13.99 -31.89
C ASN A 207 28.17 -14.68 -33.21
N LEU A 208 27.06 -14.26 -33.82
CA LEU A 208 26.60 -14.77 -35.12
C LEU A 208 27.41 -14.11 -36.26
N GLN A 209 27.87 -14.93 -37.22
CA GLN A 209 28.78 -14.50 -38.29
C GLN A 209 28.26 -14.89 -39.69
N LYS A 210 28.48 -14.00 -40.68
CA LYS A 210 28.27 -14.34 -42.09
C LYS A 210 29.43 -15.19 -42.63
N PRO A 211 29.20 -16.14 -43.55
CA PRO A 211 27.90 -16.54 -44.11
C PRO A 211 27.24 -17.70 -43.33
N ARG A 212 27.82 -18.13 -42.21
CA ARG A 212 27.44 -19.37 -41.51
C ARG A 212 26.11 -19.24 -40.77
N ASP A 213 25.94 -18.15 -40.04
CA ASP A 213 24.85 -17.98 -39.09
C ASP A 213 23.84 -16.93 -39.56
N LEU A 214 24.25 -16.06 -40.49
CA LEU A 214 23.47 -14.95 -41.01
C LEU A 214 23.40 -15.03 -42.53
N GLU A 215 22.22 -14.78 -43.10
CA GLU A 215 21.95 -14.86 -44.55
C GLU A 215 22.44 -16.19 -45.16
N PHE A 216 22.18 -17.30 -44.49
CA PHE A 216 22.68 -18.61 -44.87
C PHE A 216 22.00 -19.12 -46.14
N GLU A 217 22.79 -19.43 -47.17
CA GLU A 217 22.27 -19.94 -48.45
C GLU A 217 21.82 -21.40 -48.34
N VAL A 218 20.60 -21.69 -48.79
CA VAL A 218 20.07 -23.05 -48.95
C VAL A 218 19.74 -23.34 -50.41
N SER A 219 20.00 -24.57 -50.84
CA SER A 219 19.69 -25.05 -52.20
C SER A 219 18.56 -26.08 -52.17
N GLY A 220 17.77 -26.16 -53.25
CA GLY A 220 16.69 -27.13 -53.40
C GLY A 220 15.29 -26.55 -53.15
N MET A 221 15.16 -25.22 -53.18
CA MET A 221 13.87 -24.53 -53.12
C MET A 221 13.01 -24.89 -54.34
N PRO A 222 11.68 -25.05 -54.20
CA PRO A 222 10.80 -25.31 -55.33
C PRO A 222 10.89 -24.21 -56.40
N LEU A 223 11.11 -24.59 -57.66
CA LEU A 223 11.22 -23.65 -58.79
C LEU A 223 9.94 -22.81 -58.99
N SER A 224 8.79 -23.35 -58.57
CA SER A 224 7.50 -22.63 -58.54
C SER A 224 7.48 -21.44 -57.59
N THR A 225 8.35 -21.45 -56.56
CA THR A 225 8.41 -20.44 -55.50
C THR A 225 9.68 -19.60 -55.61
N ASN A 226 10.78 -20.18 -56.09
CA ASN A 226 12.03 -19.48 -56.34
C ASN A 226 12.72 -20.00 -57.62
N PRO A 227 12.72 -19.23 -58.72
CA PRO A 227 13.28 -19.67 -60.01
C PRO A 227 14.76 -20.03 -59.99
N SER A 228 15.52 -19.50 -59.02
CA SER A 228 16.95 -19.82 -58.88
C SER A 228 17.21 -21.17 -58.20
N GLY A 229 16.19 -21.76 -57.55
CA GLY A 229 16.34 -22.94 -56.70
C GLY A 229 17.12 -22.69 -55.39
N LYS A 230 17.55 -21.45 -55.14
CA LYS A 230 18.31 -21.03 -53.96
C LYS A 230 17.48 -20.15 -53.03
N GLY A 231 17.70 -20.25 -51.73
CA GLY A 231 17.08 -19.43 -50.69
C GLY A 231 18.12 -18.90 -49.71
N TYR A 232 17.75 -17.89 -48.91
CA TYR A 232 18.61 -17.33 -47.86
C TYR A 232 17.82 -17.26 -46.57
N ILE A 233 18.39 -17.81 -45.51
CA ILE A 233 17.80 -17.81 -44.18
C ILE A 233 18.43 -16.67 -43.38
N ASP A 234 17.62 -15.79 -42.79
CA ASP A 234 18.16 -14.61 -42.09
C ASP A 234 19.09 -15.00 -40.92
N TYR A 235 18.67 -15.96 -40.09
CA TYR A 235 19.49 -16.48 -38.98
C TYR A 235 19.39 -18.02 -38.91
N VAL A 236 20.54 -18.69 -38.79
CA VAL A 236 20.64 -20.12 -38.47
C VAL A 236 21.39 -20.27 -37.15
N LEU A 237 20.73 -20.89 -36.18
CA LEU A 237 21.31 -21.16 -34.86
C LEU A 237 21.86 -22.58 -34.86
N TRP A 238 23.14 -22.74 -34.57
CA TRP A 238 23.83 -24.03 -34.63
C TRP A 238 24.16 -24.57 -33.24
N ASN A 239 24.00 -25.88 -33.06
CA ASN A 239 24.56 -26.64 -31.94
C ASN A 239 26.09 -26.62 -31.99
N ASP A 240 26.74 -26.78 -30.84
CA ASP A 240 28.16 -27.10 -30.67
C ASP A 240 28.63 -28.24 -31.61
N ASP A 241 27.80 -29.24 -31.90
CA ASP A 241 28.11 -30.34 -32.85
C ASP A 241 28.00 -29.94 -34.34
N ALA A 242 27.93 -28.63 -34.65
CA ALA A 242 27.71 -28.08 -35.99
C ALA A 242 26.41 -28.57 -36.69
N LYS A 243 25.44 -29.07 -35.91
CA LYS A 243 24.10 -29.38 -36.40
C LYS A 243 23.18 -28.18 -36.23
N PRO A 244 22.30 -27.89 -37.19
CA PRO A 244 21.40 -26.76 -37.03
C PRO A 244 20.40 -27.06 -35.89
N LEU A 245 20.04 -26.06 -35.10
CA LEU A 245 19.06 -26.12 -34.00
C LEU A 245 17.75 -25.43 -34.37
N ALA A 246 17.87 -24.23 -34.94
CA ALA A 246 16.73 -23.39 -35.27
C ALA A 246 17.06 -22.44 -36.41
N ILE A 247 16.02 -21.93 -37.05
CA ILE A 247 16.10 -20.81 -37.99
C ILE A 247 15.17 -19.68 -37.53
N VAL A 248 15.58 -18.43 -37.75
CA VAL A 248 14.80 -17.23 -37.44
C VAL A 248 14.71 -16.37 -38.69
N GLU A 249 13.53 -15.84 -38.98
CA GLU A 249 13.25 -15.01 -40.16
C GLU A 249 12.74 -13.63 -39.73
N ALA A 250 13.37 -12.58 -40.26
CA ALA A 250 12.96 -11.20 -40.06
C ALA A 250 11.92 -10.82 -41.13
N LYS A 251 10.67 -11.20 -40.91
CA LYS A 251 9.55 -10.79 -41.79
C LYS A 251 8.79 -9.59 -41.26
N SER A 252 8.33 -8.78 -42.21
CA SER A 252 7.42 -7.68 -41.90
C SER A 252 6.05 -8.19 -41.45
N THR A 253 5.55 -7.67 -40.33
CA THR A 253 4.23 -7.99 -39.76
C THR A 253 3.05 -7.65 -40.68
N LEU A 254 3.26 -6.75 -41.65
CA LEU A 254 2.23 -6.38 -42.64
C LEU A 254 1.94 -7.47 -43.68
N HIS A 255 2.83 -8.45 -43.83
CA HIS A 255 2.68 -9.54 -44.79
C HIS A 255 2.23 -10.84 -44.11
N ASP A 256 1.21 -11.46 -44.71
CA ASP A 256 0.52 -12.68 -44.30
C ASP A 256 1.41 -13.71 -43.58
N VAL A 257 1.09 -13.94 -42.30
CA VAL A 257 1.74 -14.90 -41.40
C VAL A 257 1.84 -16.29 -42.02
N HIS A 258 0.87 -16.69 -42.85
CA HIS A 258 0.88 -17.97 -43.55
C HIS A 258 2.01 -18.09 -44.59
N LYS A 259 2.35 -16.99 -45.28
CA LYS A 259 3.50 -16.93 -46.20
C LYS A 259 4.83 -17.00 -45.45
N GLY A 260 4.88 -16.47 -44.23
CA GLY A 260 6.02 -16.65 -43.31
C GLY A 260 6.25 -18.11 -42.95
N GLN A 261 5.17 -18.79 -42.54
CA GLN A 261 5.22 -20.19 -42.12
C GLN A 261 5.62 -21.13 -43.28
N HIS A 262 5.02 -20.97 -44.45
CA HIS A 262 5.33 -21.83 -45.59
C HIS A 262 6.81 -21.71 -46.02
N GLN A 263 7.33 -20.48 -46.06
CA GLN A 263 8.73 -20.25 -46.41
C GLN A 263 9.71 -20.83 -45.37
N GLY A 264 9.39 -20.69 -44.08
CA GLY A 264 10.16 -21.34 -43.01
C GLY A 264 10.22 -22.86 -43.13
N THR A 265 9.11 -23.50 -43.50
CA THR A 265 9.08 -24.96 -43.76
C THR A 265 9.98 -25.33 -44.94
N LEU A 266 9.91 -24.59 -46.05
CA LEU A 266 10.76 -24.87 -47.22
C LEU A 266 12.25 -24.74 -46.89
N TYR A 267 12.62 -23.73 -46.08
CA TYR A 267 13.99 -23.56 -45.61
C TYR A 267 14.45 -24.68 -44.66
N ALA A 268 13.60 -25.08 -43.72
CA ALA A 268 13.89 -26.21 -42.84
C ALA A 268 14.08 -27.51 -43.64
N ASP A 269 13.23 -27.78 -44.64
CA ASP A 269 13.33 -28.97 -45.49
C ASP A 269 14.61 -28.97 -46.34
N CYS A 270 15.03 -27.80 -46.86
CA CYS A 270 16.28 -27.68 -47.61
C CYS A 270 17.51 -27.92 -46.71
N LEU A 271 17.47 -27.40 -45.48
CA LEU A 271 18.56 -27.55 -44.53
C LEU A 271 18.63 -28.98 -43.96
N GLU A 272 17.48 -29.66 -43.80
CA GLU A 272 17.42 -31.08 -43.43
C GLU A 272 18.06 -31.97 -44.51
N LYS A 273 17.82 -31.68 -45.80
CA LYS A 273 18.45 -32.44 -46.90
C LYS A 273 19.97 -32.32 -46.92
N SER A 274 20.52 -31.16 -46.57
CA SER A 274 21.98 -30.95 -46.59
C SER A 274 22.68 -31.41 -45.31
N THR A 275 21.99 -31.39 -44.16
CA THR A 275 22.60 -31.68 -42.84
C THR A 275 22.15 -32.99 -42.21
N GLY A 276 21.08 -33.61 -42.72
CA GLY A 276 20.47 -34.82 -42.16
C GLY A 276 19.75 -34.61 -40.82
N GLN A 277 19.55 -33.35 -40.39
CA GLN A 277 18.93 -33.00 -39.11
C GLN A 277 17.68 -32.13 -39.35
N ARG A 278 16.52 -32.61 -38.92
CA ARG A 278 15.27 -31.83 -38.90
C ARG A 278 15.25 -30.81 -37.77
N LEU A 279 14.74 -29.62 -38.09
CA LEU A 279 14.84 -28.41 -37.26
C LEU A 279 13.53 -28.00 -36.59
N LEU A 280 13.67 -27.15 -35.57
CA LEU A 280 12.58 -26.35 -35.03
C LEU A 280 12.54 -24.98 -35.74
N PHE A 281 11.38 -24.60 -36.28
CA PHE A 281 11.15 -23.28 -36.88
C PHE A 281 10.49 -22.33 -35.88
N PHE A 282 11.03 -21.12 -35.73
CA PHE A 282 10.48 -20.10 -34.82
C PHE A 282 9.90 -18.93 -35.60
N THR A 283 8.66 -18.55 -35.25
CA THR A 283 8.05 -17.32 -35.77
C THR A 283 7.94 -16.26 -34.67
N PRO A 284 7.84 -14.98 -35.05
CA PRO A 284 7.47 -13.88 -34.16
C PRO A 284 6.24 -14.11 -33.26
N MET A 285 5.32 -14.99 -33.66
CA MET A 285 4.07 -15.30 -32.95
C MET A 285 4.15 -16.56 -32.06
N GLY A 286 5.33 -17.16 -31.88
CA GLY A 286 5.57 -18.29 -30.98
C GLY A 286 6.20 -19.52 -31.64
N MET A 287 6.44 -20.55 -30.81
CA MET A 287 6.93 -21.88 -31.22
C MET A 287 5.83 -22.64 -31.99
N LYS A 288 6.15 -23.17 -33.18
CA LYS A 288 5.40 -24.28 -33.77
C LYS A 288 6.34 -25.45 -34.01
N ARG A 289 6.11 -26.53 -33.25
CA ARG A 289 6.85 -27.80 -33.35
C ARG A 289 6.38 -28.54 -34.61
N ILE A 290 7.23 -28.65 -35.64
CA ILE A 290 6.94 -29.50 -36.80
C ILE A 290 7.43 -30.91 -36.44
N TYR A 291 6.52 -31.88 -36.36
CA TYR A 291 6.81 -33.23 -35.88
C TYR A 291 7.85 -33.96 -36.75
N GLY A 292 8.81 -34.58 -36.08
CA GLY A 292 9.72 -35.56 -36.65
C GLY A 292 11.07 -35.58 -35.95
N MET A 293 11.14 -36.04 -34.69
CA MET A 293 12.41 -36.53 -34.14
C MET A 293 12.27 -37.51 -32.98
N THR A 294 13.09 -38.56 -33.06
CA THR A 294 13.36 -39.58 -32.07
C THR A 294 14.21 -39.02 -30.91
N SER A 295 13.61 -39.04 -29.72
CA SER A 295 14.11 -39.20 -28.35
C SER A 295 15.53 -38.80 -27.84
N SER A 296 16.43 -38.08 -28.54
CA SER A 296 17.79 -37.87 -27.98
C SER A 296 18.35 -36.44 -27.87
N THR A 297 17.58 -35.38 -28.10
CA THR A 297 18.07 -33.99 -27.91
C THR A 297 17.25 -33.24 -26.85
N ARG A 298 17.91 -32.87 -25.74
CA ARG A 298 17.31 -32.16 -24.59
C ARG A 298 17.02 -30.69 -24.96
N PRO A 299 15.80 -30.17 -24.74
CA PRO A 299 15.41 -28.80 -25.10
C PRO A 299 15.69 -27.76 -24.00
N ASP A 300 16.62 -28.02 -23.08
CA ASP A 300 16.71 -27.28 -21.81
C ASP A 300 17.50 -25.95 -21.90
N ARG A 301 17.78 -25.45 -23.11
CA ARG A 301 18.45 -24.16 -23.35
C ARG A 301 17.69 -23.17 -24.24
N PHE A 302 16.42 -23.42 -24.55
CA PHE A 302 15.63 -22.50 -25.36
C PHE A 302 14.90 -21.47 -24.50
N MET A 303 15.32 -20.20 -24.66
CA MET A 303 14.80 -18.96 -24.07
C MET A 303 13.47 -19.05 -23.30
N VAL A 304 13.58 -18.68 -22.03
CA VAL A 304 12.53 -18.09 -21.21
C VAL A 304 12.06 -16.77 -21.82
N SER A 305 10.76 -16.46 -21.65
CA SER A 305 10.11 -15.16 -21.93
C SER A 305 9.88 -14.88 -23.43
N THR A 306 8.69 -15.16 -23.97
CA THR A 306 7.56 -14.22 -23.87
C THR A 306 6.23 -14.98 -23.99
N ALA A 307 5.73 -15.50 -22.87
CA ALA A 307 4.33 -15.90 -22.70
C ALA A 307 3.83 -15.36 -21.37
N ASN A 308 3.90 -14.04 -21.19
CA ASN A 308 3.26 -13.37 -20.06
C ASN A 308 2.49 -12.15 -20.56
N ARG A 309 1.46 -12.39 -21.39
CA ARG A 309 0.31 -11.50 -21.51
C ARG A 309 -0.82 -12.15 -22.29
N SER A 310 -1.56 -13.06 -21.64
CA SER A 310 -2.98 -13.25 -21.93
C SER A 310 -3.65 -14.03 -20.80
N TYR A 311 -4.62 -13.39 -20.14
CA TYR A 311 -5.70 -14.00 -19.36
C TYR A 311 -5.35 -14.75 -18.06
N ARG A 312 -5.32 -14.00 -16.95
CA ARG A 312 -6.04 -14.43 -15.75
C ARG A 312 -7.15 -13.40 -15.48
N ARG A 313 -8.39 -13.91 -15.46
CA ARG A 313 -9.50 -13.31 -14.72
C ARG A 313 -9.19 -13.35 -13.24
#